data_AF-A0A357WX97-F1
#
_entry.id   AF-A0A357WX97-F1
#
_cell.length_a   1.000
_cell.length_b   1.000
_cell.length_c   1.000
_cell.angle_alpha   90.00
_cell.angle_beta   90.00
_cell.angle_gamma   90.00
#
_symmetry.space_group_name_H-M   'P 1'
#
loop_
_entity.id
_entity.type
_entity.pdbx_description
1 polymer ?
#
loop_
_entity_poly.entity_id
_entity_poly.type
_entity_poly.pdbx_seq_one_letter_code
_entity_poly.pdbx_strand_id
1 'polypeptide(L)' 'IAGRKLAFVPILRAGLGMVDGAIELVPAAKVGHIGLYRDPSTLKPVEYY' A
#
# COMPACT_ATOMS: atom_id res chain seq x y z
N ILE A 1 -9.11 24.63 -2.24
CA ILE A 1 -9.16 23.52 -1.27
C ILE A 1 -7.72 23.11 -0.97
N ALA A 2 -7.20 23.41 0.23
CA ALA A 2 -5.83 23.12 0.64
C ALA A 2 -5.77 21.89 1.57
N GLY A 3 -6.44 20.81 1.17
CA GLY A 3 -6.42 19.53 1.90
C GLY A 3 -5.22 18.68 1.47
N ARG A 4 -4.59 17.97 2.41
CA ARG A 4 -3.55 16.96 2.09
C ARG A 4 -4.13 15.93 1.11
N LYS A 5 -3.42 15.64 0.02
CA LYS A 5 -3.86 14.63 -0.95
C LYS A 5 -3.91 13.25 -0.27
N LEU A 6 -5.01 12.53 -0.47
CA LEU A 6 -5.16 11.13 -0.04
C LEU A 6 -4.05 10.28 -0.67
N ALA A 7 -3.60 9.25 0.04
CA ALA A 7 -2.65 8.27 -0.51
C ALA A 7 -3.09 6.84 -0.16
N PHE A 8 -3.02 5.95 -1.14
CA PHE A 8 -3.14 4.51 -0.95
C PHE A 8 -1.74 3.90 -0.87
N VAL A 9 -1.50 3.05 0.13
CA VAL A 9 -0.21 2.41 0.37
C VAL A 9 -0.41 0.91 0.56
N PRO A 10 -0.57 0.12 -0.53
CA PRO A 10 -0.69 -1.33 -0.45
C PRO A 10 0.59 -2.00 0.08
N ILE A 11 0.38 -3.07 0.85
CA ILE A 11 1.45 -4.00 1.22
C ILE A 11 1.65 -5.01 0.09
N LEU A 12 2.85 -5.06 -0.46
CA LEU A 12 3.20 -5.96 -1.54
C LEU A 12 3.25 -7.42 -1.05
N ARG A 13 2.69 -8.40 -1.77
CA ARG A 13 1.99 -8.28 -3.08
C ARG A 13 0.45 -8.28 -2.95
N ALA A 14 -0.07 -8.70 -1.79
CA ALA A 14 -1.51 -8.92 -1.62
C ALA A 14 -2.35 -7.65 -1.82
N GLY A 15 -1.82 -6.48 -1.45
CA GLY A 15 -2.53 -5.20 -1.59
C GLY A 15 -2.70 -4.70 -3.02
N LEU A 16 -1.96 -5.24 -4.00
CA LEU A 16 -2.03 -4.77 -5.39
C LEU A 16 -3.41 -5.01 -6.01
N GLY A 17 -4.10 -6.11 -5.67
CA GLY A 17 -5.43 -6.39 -6.22
C GLY A 17 -6.51 -5.39 -5.81
N MET A 18 -6.26 -4.55 -4.79
CA MET A 18 -7.21 -3.55 -4.31
C MET A 18 -6.88 -2.14 -4.81
N VAL A 19 -5.64 -1.86 -5.21
CA VAL A 19 -5.19 -0.48 -5.49
C VAL A 19 -5.83 0.06 -6.76
N ASP A 20 -6.04 -0.80 -7.76
CA ASP A 20 -6.62 -0.41 -9.05
C ASP A 20 -8.04 0.13 -8.86
N GLY A 21 -8.91 -0.63 -8.17
CA GLY A 21 -10.27 -0.18 -7.85
C GLY A 21 -10.31 1.02 -6.90
N ALA A 22 -9.36 1.13 -5.97
CA ALA A 22 -9.28 2.29 -5.08
C ALA A 22 -8.92 3.59 -5.84
N ILE A 23 -8.06 3.51 -6.85
CA ILE A 23 -7.67 4.65 -7.69
C ILE A 23 -8.78 5.04 -8.67
N GLU A 24 -9.56 4.09 -9.18
CA GLU A 24 -10.75 4.40 -9.98
C GLU A 24 -11.76 5.27 -9.19
N LEU A 25 -11.92 5.00 -7.89
CA LEU A 25 -12.81 5.77 -7.02
C LEU A 25 -12.24 7.15 -6.63
N VAL A 26 -10.91 7.26 -6.45
CA VAL A 26 -10.25 8.52 -6.09
C VAL A 26 -9.02 8.78 -6.97
N PRO A 27 -9.21 9.28 -8.21
CA PRO A 27 -8.12 9.41 -9.19
C PRO A 27 -7.01 10.39 -8.78
N ALA A 28 -7.32 11.33 -7.88
CA ALA A 28 -6.36 12.33 -7.38
C ALA A 28 -5.48 11.81 -6.24
N ALA A 29 -5.73 10.60 -5.73
CA ALA A 29 -4.94 9.99 -4.67
C ALA A 29 -3.53 9.62 -5.19
N LYS A 30 -2.53 9.72 -4.31
CA LYS A 30 -1.18 9.21 -4.59
C LYS A 30 -1.12 7.71 -4.29
N VAL A 31 -0.19 7.01 -4.94
CA VAL A 31 0.10 5.60 -4.63
C VAL A 31 1.54 5.48 -4.15
N GLY A 32 1.74 4.85 -3.00
CA GLY A 32 3.03 4.37 -2.51
C GLY A 32 2.97 2.85 -2.32
N HIS A 33 4.10 2.17 -2.16
CA HIS A 33 4.12 0.73 -1.90
C HIS A 33 5.07 0.43 -0.75
N ILE A 34 4.74 -0.58 0.05
CA ILE A 34 5.63 -1.11 1.09
C ILE A 34 5.73 -2.62 0.89
N GLY A 35 6.95 -3.15 0.82
CA GLY A 35 7.20 -4.58 0.82
C GLY A 35 7.50 -5.09 2.20
N LEU A 36 6.58 -5.89 2.74
CA LEU A 36 6.79 -6.62 3.99
C LEU A 36 6.63 -8.12 3.75
N TYR A 37 7.49 -8.92 4.34
CA TYR A 37 7.23 -10.34 4.53
C TYR A 37 7.22 -10.68 6.02
N ARG A 38 6.59 -11.80 6.38
CA ARG A 38 6.57 -12.29 7.75
C ARG A 38 7.71 -13.27 7.94
N ASP A 39 8.63 -12.98 8.86
CA ASP A 39 9.67 -13.91 9.24
C ASP A 39 9.05 -15.21 9.80
N PRO A 40 9.44 -16.40 9.31
CA PRO A 40 8.78 -17.65 9.66
C PRO A 40 9.08 -18.12 11.10
N SER A 41 10.13 -17.62 11.73
CA SER A 41 10.58 -18.04 13.06
C SER A 41 10.09 -17.08 14.16
N THR A 42 10.25 -15.78 13.94
CA THR A 42 9.91 -14.71 14.89
C THR A 42 8.50 -14.15 14.69
N LEU A 43 7.91 -14.42 13.52
CA LEU A 43 6.62 -13.89 13.07
C LEU A 43 6.58 -12.36 12.94
N LYS A 44 7.74 -11.70 12.98
CA LYS A 44 7.88 -10.25 12.85
C LYS A 44 7.85 -9.83 11.38
N PRO A 45 7.37 -8.62 11.08
CA PRO A 45 7.48 -8.05 9.74
C PRO A 45 8.94 -7.70 9.45
N VAL A 46 9.39 -8.01 8.23
CA VAL A 46 10.68 -7.59 7.68
C VAL A 46 10.43 -6.82 6.40
N GLU A 47 10.99 -5.61 6.33
CA GLU A 47 10.89 -4.73 5.17
C GLU A 47 11.87 -5.16 4.08
N TYR A 48 11.38 -5.21 2.83
CA TYR A 48 12.18 -5.55 1.66
C TYR A 48 12.07 -4.52 0.53
N TYR A 49 11.11 -3.59 0.63
CA TYR A 49 10.83 -2.56 -0.38
C TYR A 49 10.17 -1.34 0.26
#